data_AF-A0A6B3F9V7-F1
#
_entry.id   AF-A0A6B3F9V7-F1
#
_cell.length_a   1.000
_cell.length_b   1.000
_cell.length_c   1.000
_cell.angle_alpha   90.00
_cell.angle_beta   90.00
_cell.angle_gamma   90.00
#
_symmetry.space_group_name_H-M   'P 1'
#
loop_
_entity.id
_entity.type
_entity.pdbx_description
1 polymer ?
#
loop_
_entity_poly.entity_id
_entity_poly.type
_entity_poly.pdbx_seq_one_letter_code
_entity_poly.pdbx_strand_id
1 'polypeptide(L)' 'MATLLHIDSALAPQQSASREVGAAFVKNWLEAHPGGTVVHRDLAAHPVPHLGWDALSADFVPAEQHTGEQRAAV' A
#
# COMPACT_ATOMS: atom_id res chain seq x y z
N MET A 1 -5.57 -0.44 20.59
CA MET A 1 -6.19 -1.20 19.48
C MET A 1 -5.09 -1.52 18.48
N ALA A 2 -5.07 -2.73 17.93
CA ALA A 2 -4.06 -3.10 16.93
C ALA A 2 -4.50 -2.62 15.54
N THR A 3 -3.53 -2.30 14.69
CA THR A 3 -3.76 -1.95 13.29
C THR A 3 -2.99 -2.92 12.40
N LEU A 4 -3.69 -3.58 11.47
CA LEU A 4 -3.10 -4.46 10.46
C LEU A 4 -3.00 -3.70 9.13
N LEU A 5 -1.79 -3.62 8.56
CA LEU A 5 -1.59 -3.18 7.18
C LEU A 5 -1.59 -4.42 6.26
N HIS A 6 -2.63 -4.57 5.45
CA HIS A 6 -2.75 -5.62 4.44
C HIS A 6 -2.28 -5.06 3.09
N ILE A 7 -1.28 -5.69 2.46
CA ILE A 7 -0.73 -5.25 1.17
C ILE A 7 -0.87 -6.37 0.15
N ASP A 8 -1.58 -6.08 -0.93
CA ASP A 8 -1.68 -6.96 -2.09
C ASP A 8 -0.80 -6.46 -3.23
N SER A 9 0.02 -7.35 -3.80
CA SER A 9 0.90 -7.05 -4.94
C SER A 9 0.72 -7.98 -6.14
N ALA A 10 -0.21 -8.94 -6.06
CA ALA A 10 -0.45 -9.88 -7.14
C ALA A 10 -0.98 -9.17 -8.40
N LEU A 11 -0.27 -9.39 -9.52
CA LEU A 11 -0.53 -8.73 -10.81
C LEU A 11 -1.89 -9.08 -11.42
N ALA A 12 -2.34 -10.33 -11.29
CA ALA A 12 -3.62 -10.81 -11.79
C ALA A 12 -4.59 -11.04 -10.61
N PRO A 13 -5.44 -10.06 -10.27
CA PRO A 13 -6.23 -10.11 -9.03
C PRO A 13 -7.29 -11.22 -9.00
N GLN A 14 -7.90 -11.57 -10.14
CA GLN A 14 -9.03 -12.50 -10.19
C GLN A 14 -8.67 -13.98 -9.96
N GLN A 15 -7.38 -14.36 -10.01
CA GLN A 15 -6.91 -15.74 -9.88
C GLN A 15 -5.71 -15.85 -8.94
N SER A 16 -5.61 -14.94 -7.96
CA SER A 16 -4.48 -14.87 -7.06
C SER A 16 -4.70 -15.67 -5.78
N ALA A 17 -4.07 -16.84 -5.70
CA ALA A 17 -4.05 -17.63 -4.47
C ALA A 17 -3.46 -16.85 -3.27
N SER A 18 -2.48 -15.97 -3.50
CA SER A 18 -1.91 -15.14 -2.41
C SER A 18 -2.93 -14.14 -1.85
N ARG A 19 -3.78 -13.54 -2.70
CA ARG A 19 -4.88 -12.67 -2.25
C ARG A 19 -5.94 -13.45 -1.47
N GLU A 20 -6.27 -14.66 -1.92
CA GLU A 20 -7.20 -15.55 -1.20
C GLU A 20 -6.70 -15.87 0.21
N VAL A 21 -5.42 -16.25 0.34
CA VAL A 21 -4.77 -16.52 1.63
C VAL A 21 -4.71 -15.25 2.50
N GLY A 22 -4.34 -14.11 1.92
CA GLY A 22 -4.29 -12.82 2.63
C GLY A 22 -5.66 -12.42 3.18
N ALA A 23 -6.72 -12.54 2.38
CA ALA A 23 -8.10 -12.28 2.81
C ALA A 23 -8.54 -13.22 3.94
N ALA A 24 -8.19 -14.51 3.87
CA ALA A 24 -8.47 -15.47 4.94
C ALA A 24 -7.75 -15.10 6.25
N PHE A 25 -6.49 -14.65 6.17
CA PHE A 25 -5.75 -14.16 7.32
C PHE A 25 -6.40 -12.92 7.94
N VAL A 26 -6.72 -11.90 7.13
CA VAL A 26 -7.36 -10.66 7.60
C VAL A 26 -8.67 -10.95 8.34
N LYS A 27 -9.48 -11.87 7.80
CA LYS A 27 -10.73 -12.30 8.43
C LYS A 27 -10.48 -12.88 9.83
N ASN A 28 -9.61 -13.88 9.93
CA ASN A 28 -9.30 -14.53 11.22
C ASN A 28 -8.64 -13.54 12.20
N TRP A 29 -7.84 -12.60 11.69
CA TRP A 29 -7.19 -11.58 12.50
C TRP A 29 -8.21 -10.63 13.12
N LEU A 30 -9.22 -10.18 12.37
CA LEU A 30 -10.30 -9.32 12.90
C LEU A 30 -11.15 -10.04 13.96
N GLU A 31 -11.41 -11.33 13.79
CA GLU A 31 -12.10 -12.16 14.79
C GLU A 31 -11.29 -12.28 16.09
N ALA A 32 -9.96 -12.43 15.97
CA ALA A 32 -9.06 -12.54 17.12
C ALA A 32 -8.75 -11.19 17.79
N HIS A 33 -9.00 -10.06 17.11
CA HIS A 33 -8.71 -8.72 17.62
C HIS A 33 -9.97 -7.84 17.59
N PRO A 34 -10.91 -8.02 18.54
CA PRO A 34 -12.07 -7.13 18.68
C PRO A 34 -11.64 -5.67 18.83
N GLY A 35 -12.09 -4.80 17.92
CA GLY A 35 -11.68 -3.39 17.85
C GLY A 35 -10.37 -3.15 17.08
N GLY A 36 -9.81 -4.16 16.42
CA GLY A 36 -8.71 -4.01 15.48
C GLY A 36 -9.14 -3.23 14.23
N THR A 37 -8.20 -2.49 13.64
CA THR A 37 -8.40 -1.77 12.38
C THR A 37 -7.57 -2.41 11.27
N VAL A 38 -8.11 -2.50 10.06
CA VAL A 38 -7.37 -2.95 8.88
C VAL A 38 -7.23 -1.81 7.90
N VAL A 39 -6.00 -1.53 7.50
CA VAL A 39 -5.66 -0.62 6.39
C VAL A 39 -5.24 -1.49 5.21
N HIS A 40 -5.91 -1.35 4.07
CA HIS A 40 -5.62 -2.15 2.87
C HIS A 40 -4.95 -1.29 1.80
N ARG A 41 -3.85 -1.79 1.23
CA ARG A 41 -3.15 -1.18 0.08
C ARG A 41 -3.02 -2.21 -1.04
N ASP A 42 -3.67 -1.94 -2.16
CA ASP A 42 -3.54 -2.74 -3.38
C ASP A 42 -2.56 -2.06 -4.36
N LEU A 43 -1.36 -2.64 -4.51
CA LEU A 43 -0.31 -2.12 -5.38
C LEU A 43 -0.50 -2.48 -6.85
N ALA A 44 -1.32 -3.48 -7.16
CA ALA A 44 -1.65 -3.79 -8.56
C ALA A 44 -2.74 -2.85 -9.09
N ALA A 45 -3.72 -2.50 -8.25
CA ALA A 45 -4.76 -1.52 -8.59
C ALA A 45 -4.26 -0.07 -8.51
N HIS A 46 -3.38 0.24 -7.55
CA HIS A 46 -2.83 1.57 -7.33
C HIS A 46 -1.29 1.50 -7.30
N PRO A 47 -0.65 1.39 -8.48
CA PRO A 47 0.80 1.27 -8.55
C PRO A 47 1.48 2.49 -7.95
N VAL A 48 2.62 2.26 -7.32
CA VAL A 48 3.51 3.34 -6.91
C VAL A 48 4.29 3.85 -8.14
N PRO A 49 4.62 5.15 -8.22
CA PRO A 49 5.48 5.67 -9.27
C PRO A 49 6.83 4.94 -9.32
N HIS A 50 7.46 4.91 -10.48
CA HIS A 50 8.81 4.36 -10.60
C HIS A 50 9.82 5.23 -9.87
N LEU A 51 10.80 4.57 -9.23
CA LEU A 51 11.91 5.26 -8.61
C LEU A 51 12.76 5.95 -9.69
N GLY A 52 12.95 7.25 -9.53
CA GLY A 52 13.74 8.09 -10.42
C GLY A 52 14.36 9.26 -9.66
N TRP A 53 15.05 10.15 -10.39
CA TRP A 53 15.70 11.31 -9.76
C TRP A 53 14.71 12.22 -9.04
N ASP A 54 13.52 12.45 -9.60
CA ASP A 54 12.51 13.31 -8.98
C ASP A 54 12.02 12.73 -7.65
N ALA A 55 11.74 11.43 -7.60
CA ALA A 55 11.37 10.74 -6.35
C ALA A 55 12.48 10.83 -5.29
N LEU A 56 13.74 10.61 -5.68
CA LEU A 56 14.89 10.70 -4.77
C LEU A 56 15.12 12.13 -4.28
N SER A 57 15.06 13.11 -5.18
CA SER A 57 15.32 14.52 -4.85
C SER A 57 14.22 15.12 -3.98
N ALA A 58 12.98 14.60 -4.06
CA ALA A 58 11.85 15.02 -3.24
C ALA A 58 12.07 14.78 -1.74
N ASP A 59 12.82 13.74 -1.34
CA ASP A 59 13.14 13.45 0.07
C ASP A 59 13.94 14.56 0.76
N PHE A 60 14.60 15.43 -0.01
CA PHE A 60 15.42 16.54 0.49
C PHE A 60 14.68 17.89 0.49
N VAL A 61 13.41 17.91 0.09
CA VAL A 61 12.60 19.13 -0.06
C VAL A 61 11.30 18.97 0.74
N PRO A 62 10.85 20.00 1.51
CA PRO A 62 9.54 19.96 2.15
C PRO A 62 8.42 19.74 1.14
N ALA A 63 7.39 18.96 1.49
CA ALA A 63 6.32 18.56 0.56
C ALA A 63 5.60 19.75 -0.09
N GLU A 64 5.49 20.87 0.63
CA GLU A 64 4.86 22.11 0.15
C GLU A 64 5.68 22.80 -0.96
N GLN A 65 6.98 22.47 -1.05
CA GLN A 65 7.93 23.03 -2.01
C GLN A 65 8.28 22.07 -3.14
N HIS A 66 7.68 20.88 -3.17
CA HIS A 66 7.90 19.93 -4.26
C HIS A 66 7.54 20.55 -5.62
N THR A 67 8.32 20.25 -6.65
CA THR A 67 7.93 20.56 -8.03
C THR A 67 6.72 19.72 -8.46
N GLY A 68 6.17 19.97 -9.65
CA GLY A 68 5.10 19.13 -10.19
C GLY A 68 5.55 17.68 -10.39
N GLU A 69 6.76 17.51 -10.89
CA GLU A 69 7.42 16.23 -11.17
C GLU A 69 7.71 15.47 -9.87
N GLN A 70 8.23 16.15 -8.85
CA GLN A 70 8.46 15.57 -7.53
C GLN A 70 7.16 15.07 -6.89
N ARG A 71 6.09 15.88 -6.93
CA ARG A 71 4.76 15.45 -6.43
C ARG A 71 4.19 14.26 -7.19
N ALA A 72 4.44 14.15 -8.49
CA ALA A 72 3.98 13.04 -9.29
C ALA A 72 4.78 11.75 -9.04
N ALA A 73 5.98 11.87 -8.47
CA ALA A 73 6.91 10.77 -8.26
C ALA A 73 6.85 10.14 -6.85
N VAL A 74 6.07 10.71 -5.91
CA VAL A 74 5.96 10.26 -4.50
C VAL A 74 4.53 9.90 -4.07
#